data_AF-A0A6M1STL0-F1
#
_entry.id   AF-A0A6M1STL0-F1
#
_cell.length_a   1.000
_cell.length_b   1.000
_cell.length_c   1.000
_cell.angle_alpha   90.00
_cell.angle_beta   90.00
_cell.angle_gamma   90.00
#
_symmetry.space_group_name_H-M   'P 1'
#
loop_
_entity.id
_entity.type
_entity.pdbx_description
1 polymer ?
#
loop_
_entity_poly.entity_id
_entity_poly.type
_entity_poly.pdbx_seq_one_letter_code
_entity_poly.pdbx_strand_id
1 'polypeptide(L)'
;NITGFMVGKKYEAGGIARDGAKLVTAVATASVPKFTVVIGGSYGAGNYGMCGRSYSPRFLWLWPNARISVMGGEQASMVLS
;
A
#
# COMPACT_ATOMS: atom_id res chain seq x y z
N ASN A 1 -1.11 -5.59 -5.85
CA ASN A 1 0.27 -5.89 -6.27
C ASN A 1 1.06 -4.58 -6.22
N ILE A 2 1.61 -4.27 -5.06
CA ILE A 2 2.33 -3.02 -4.80
C ILE A 2 3.60 -3.34 -4.01
N THR A 3 4.66 -2.55 -4.23
CA THR A 3 5.95 -2.65 -3.52
C THR A 3 6.22 -1.48 -2.57
N GLY A 4 5.34 -0.48 -2.56
CA GLY A 4 5.49 0.77 -1.82
C GLY A 4 5.40 1.98 -2.74
N PHE A 5 5.70 3.16 -2.21
CA PHE A 5 5.85 4.39 -3.00
C PHE A 5 7.28 4.51 -3.54
N MET A 6 7.45 5.28 -4.61
CA MET A 6 8.77 5.53 -5.19
C MET A 6 9.60 6.42 -4.26
N VAL A 7 10.87 6.05 -4.05
CA VAL A 7 11.78 6.75 -3.13
C VAL A 7 12.77 7.60 -3.93
N GLY A 8 13.12 8.77 -3.42
CA GLY A 8 14.21 9.60 -3.94
C GLY A 8 13.94 11.09 -3.81
N LYS A 9 15.00 11.89 -3.69
CA LYS A 9 14.92 13.35 -3.43
C LYS A 9 13.99 14.10 -4.39
N LYS A 10 14.00 13.72 -5.68
CA LYS A 10 13.13 14.30 -6.71
C LYS A 10 11.65 14.04 -6.42
N TYR A 11 11.29 12.84 -5.99
CA TYR A 11 9.91 12.43 -5.71
C TYR A 11 9.40 13.06 -4.41
N GLU A 12 10.27 13.15 -3.39
CA GLU A 12 9.96 13.86 -2.16
C GLU A 12 9.70 15.35 -2.42
N ALA A 13 10.59 16.02 -3.16
CA ALA A 13 10.41 17.42 -3.54
C ALA A 13 9.20 17.62 -4.47
N GLY A 14 8.83 16.60 -5.25
CA GLY A 14 7.63 16.56 -6.07
C GLY A 14 6.34 16.35 -5.28
N GLY A 15 6.40 16.13 -3.97
CA GLY A 15 5.23 16.03 -3.11
C GLY A 15 4.60 14.65 -3.05
N ILE A 16 5.35 13.57 -3.32
CA ILE A 16 4.83 12.20 -3.31
C ILE A 16 4.14 11.83 -1.99
N ALA A 17 4.65 12.32 -0.86
CA ALA A 17 4.03 12.13 0.45
C ALA A 17 2.64 12.79 0.55
N ARG A 18 2.50 14.02 0.02
CA ARG A 18 1.23 14.76 0.01
C ARG A 18 0.23 14.08 -0.91
N ASP A 19 0.66 13.63 -2.08
CA ASP A 19 -0.22 12.96 -3.03
C ASP A 19 -0.64 11.57 -2.54
N GLY A 20 0.27 10.82 -1.92
CA GLY A 20 -0.06 9.59 -1.20
C GLY A 20 -1.08 9.82 -0.07
N ALA A 21 -0.91 10.89 0.71
CA ALA A 21 -1.86 11.24 1.77
C ALA A 21 -3.26 11.58 1.23
N LYS A 22 -3.37 12.29 0.09
CA LYS A 22 -4.68 12.54 -0.56
C LYS A 22 -5.36 11.23 -0.96
N LEU A 23 -4.62 10.28 -1.52
CA LEU A 23 -5.15 8.96 -1.90
C LEU A 23 -5.67 8.20 -0.66
N VAL A 24 -4.88 8.17 0.40
CA VAL A 24 -5.28 7.53 1.67
C VAL A 24 -6.54 8.16 2.24
N THR A 25 -6.64 9.49 2.24
CA THR A 25 -7.85 10.20 2.66
C THR A 25 -9.04 9.82 1.81
N ALA A 26 -8.91 9.79 0.47
CA ALA A 26 -9.99 9.40 -0.42
C ALA A 26 -10.47 7.96 -0.16
N VAL A 27 -9.55 7.02 0.08
CA VAL A 27 -9.88 5.63 0.42
C VAL A 27 -10.62 5.55 1.75
N ALA A 28 -10.17 6.29 2.76
CA ALA A 28 -10.77 6.32 4.09
C ALA A 28 -12.18 6.94 4.09
N THR A 29 -12.39 8.03 3.34
CA THR A 29 -13.65 8.79 3.36
C THR A 29 -14.66 8.40 2.29
N ALA A 30 -14.28 7.54 1.33
CA ALA A 30 -15.19 7.03 0.31
C ALA A 30 -16.40 6.31 0.94
N SER A 31 -17.60 6.82 0.65
CA SER A 31 -18.90 6.28 1.10
C SER A 31 -19.38 5.07 0.30
N VAL A 32 -18.83 4.88 -0.89
CA VAL A 32 -19.13 3.72 -1.74
C VAL A 32 -18.54 2.43 -1.16
N PRO A 33 -19.16 1.27 -1.39
CA PRO A 33 -18.58 -0.02 -1.03
C PRO A 33 -17.21 -0.23 -1.69
N LYS A 34 -16.22 -0.69 -0.90
CA LYS A 34 -14.86 -0.98 -1.35
C LYS A 34 -14.59 -2.49 -1.28
N PHE A 35 -13.94 -3.06 -2.29
CA PHE A 35 -13.56 -4.48 -2.33
C PHE A 35 -12.07 -4.58 -2.64
N THR A 36 -11.37 -5.45 -1.91
CA THR A 36 -9.92 -5.61 -2.04
C THR A 36 -9.59 -7.05 -2.40
N VAL A 37 -8.81 -7.23 -3.45
CA VAL A 37 -8.23 -8.55 -3.81
C VAL A 37 -6.73 -8.41 -3.91
N VAL A 38 -6.00 -9.07 -3.01
CA VAL A 38 -4.55 -9.12 -3.03
C VAL A 38 -4.12 -10.23 -3.99
N ILE A 39 -3.74 -9.85 -5.21
CA ILE A 39 -3.30 -10.77 -6.26
C ILE A 39 -1.78 -11.03 -6.28
N GLY A 40 -1.02 -10.40 -5.37
CA GLY A 40 0.45 -10.41 -5.36
C GLY A 40 1.00 -9.74 -4.10
N GLY A 41 1.97 -8.83 -4.25
CA GLY A 41 2.52 -8.08 -3.11
C GLY A 41 1.56 -7.03 -2.54
N SER A 42 1.53 -6.90 -1.21
CA SER A 42 0.92 -5.81 -0.46
C SER A 42 1.85 -5.40 0.70
N TYR A 43 2.65 -4.36 0.49
CA TYR A 43 3.70 -3.94 1.40
C TYR A 43 3.56 -2.48 1.85
N GLY A 44 3.84 -2.24 3.13
CA GLY A 44 4.03 -0.90 3.72
C GLY A 44 2.92 0.10 3.41
N ALA A 45 3.31 1.35 3.14
CA ALA A 45 2.38 2.45 2.89
C ALA A 45 1.49 2.24 1.65
N GLY A 46 1.92 1.43 0.68
CA GLY A 46 1.07 1.12 -0.47
C GLY A 46 -0.13 0.22 -0.11
N ASN A 47 -0.04 -0.59 0.96
CA ASN A 47 -1.22 -1.29 1.51
C ASN A 47 -2.25 -0.28 2.02
N TYR A 48 -1.82 0.85 2.58
CA TYR A 48 -2.72 1.90 3.05
C TYR A 48 -3.39 2.63 1.88
N GLY A 49 -2.59 3.01 0.88
CA GLY A 49 -3.11 3.66 -0.34
C GLY A 49 -4.07 2.78 -1.15
N MET A 50 -3.99 1.45 -1.04
CA MET A 50 -4.78 0.49 -1.82
C MET A 50 -5.93 -0.18 -1.04
N CYS A 51 -6.47 0.46 -0.01
CA CYS A 51 -7.58 -0.06 0.80
C CYS A 51 -7.27 -1.43 1.45
N GLY A 52 -6.13 -1.50 2.15
CA GLY A 52 -5.81 -2.62 3.03
C GLY A 52 -6.81 -2.75 4.20
N ARG A 53 -6.59 -3.75 5.05
CA ARG A 53 -7.57 -4.16 6.08
C ARG A 53 -8.05 -3.01 6.98
N SER A 54 -7.17 -2.09 7.37
CA SER A 54 -7.49 -0.96 8.23
C SER A 54 -8.45 0.07 7.63
N TYR A 55 -8.69 0.02 6.32
CA TYR A 55 -9.58 0.93 5.59
C TYR A 55 -10.98 0.33 5.35
N SER A 56 -11.28 -0.75 6.05
CA SER A 56 -12.62 -1.38 6.10
C SER A 56 -13.26 -1.63 4.72
N PRO A 57 -12.59 -2.35 3.81
CA PRO A 57 -13.28 -2.87 2.63
C PRO A 57 -14.39 -3.84 3.06
N ARG A 58 -15.48 -3.92 2.30
CA ARG A 58 -16.58 -4.85 2.52
C ARG A 58 -16.09 -6.28 2.58
N PHE A 59 -15.20 -6.62 1.65
CA PHE A 59 -14.51 -7.89 1.62
C PHE A 59 -13.07 -7.69 1.19
N LEU A 60 -12.19 -8.51 1.75
CA LEU A 60 -10.78 -8.57 1.41
C LEU A 60 -10.41 -10.03 1.21
N TRP A 61 -9.93 -10.37 0.02
CA TRP A 61 -9.44 -11.70 -0.31
C TRP A 61 -7.97 -11.66 -0.70
N LEU A 62 -7.32 -12.82 -0.58
CA LEU A 62 -5.96 -13.03 -1.01
C LEU A 62 -5.93 -14.19 -1.99
N TRP A 63 -5.18 -14.03 -3.08
CA TRP A 63 -4.78 -15.17 -3.89
C TRP A 63 -3.72 -16.02 -3.16
N PRO A 64 -3.59 -17.32 -3.48
CA PRO A 64 -2.60 -18.19 -2.84
C PRO A 64 -1.15 -17.72 -2.98
N ASN A 65 -0.84 -17.00 -4.07
CA ASN A 65 0.49 -16.43 -4.32
C ASN A 65 0.72 -15.07 -3.62
N ALA A 66 -0.28 -14.53 -2.91
CA ALA A 66 -0.18 -13.21 -2.30
C ALA A 66 0.82 -13.17 -1.15
N ARG A 67 1.42 -12.00 -0.92
CA ARG A 67 2.32 -11.74 0.21
C ARG A 67 1.99 -10.38 0.81
N ILE A 68 1.91 -10.34 2.14
CA ILE A 68 1.64 -9.13 2.92
C ILE A 68 2.65 -9.03 4.06
N SER A 69 3.31 -7.89 4.17
CA SER A 69 4.30 -7.59 5.22
C SER A 69 4.60 -6.09 5.26
N VAL A 70 5.38 -5.63 6.24
CA VAL A 70 5.77 -4.21 6.35
C VAL A 70 6.62 -3.74 5.16
N MET A 71 7.47 -4.61 4.63
CA MET A 71 8.28 -4.41 3.41
C MET A 71 8.61 -5.78 2.79
N GLY A 72 9.13 -5.80 1.55
CA GLY A 72 9.58 -7.04 0.91
C GLY A 72 10.79 -7.65 1.64
N GLY A 73 10.93 -8.97 1.62
CA GLY A 73 12.00 -9.68 2.33
C GLY A 73 13.41 -9.23 1.92
N GLU A 74 13.66 -9.12 0.61
CA GLU A 74 14.94 -8.61 0.08
C GLU A 74 15.21 -7.15 0.48
N GLN A 75 14.15 -6.32 0.54
CA GLN A 75 14.28 -4.93 1.00
C GLN A 75 14.65 -4.88 2.48
N ALA A 76 14.00 -5.70 3.31
CA ALA A 76 14.31 -5.80 4.73
C ALA A 76 15.75 -6.27 4.96
N SER A 77 16.22 -7.27 4.21
CA SER A 77 17.60 -7.74 4.35
C SER A 77 18.61 -6.66 3.98
N MET A 78 18.40 -5.92 2.88
CA MET A 78 19.32 -4.84 2.48
C MET A 78 19.42 -3.70 3.49
N VAL A 79 18.35 -3.39 4.23
CA VAL A 79 18.34 -2.30 5.21
C VAL A 79 18.95 -2.71 6.55
N LEU A 80 18.85 -3.98 6.93
CA LEU A 80 19.33 -4.50 8.22
C LEU A 80 20.74 -5.09 8.16
N SER A 81 21.31 -5.26 6.97
CA SER A 81 22.70 -5.72 6.77
C SER A 81 23.66 -4.54 6.89
#